data_AF-A8V4H1-F1
#
_entry.id   AF-A8V4H1-F1
#
_cell.length_a   1.000
_cell.length_b   1.000
_cell.length_c   1.000
_cell.angle_alpha   90.00
_cell.angle_beta   90.00
_cell.angle_gamma   90.00
#
_symmetry.space_group_name_H-M   'P 1'
#
loop_
_entity.id
_entity.type
_entity.pdbx_description
1 polymer ?
#
loop_
_entity_poly.entity_id
_entity_poly.type
_entity_poly.pdbx_seq_one_letter_code
_entity_poly.pdbx_strand_id
1 'polypeptide(L)'
;SAGTKLSKYAEKLYKEGKYKEYYLVHGLGVELAEALAEIVHKKVRIELGIAKDEGQSLKDVNWQIKKYQGARYSPGYPACPDLELNEPIFELLKPEEFGITLSETYQIHPEQSTDAIIVYHPEATYFSIE
;
A
#
# COMPACT_ATOMS: atom_id res chain seq x y z
N SER A 1 -1.27 -6.43 -0.47
CA SER A 1 -0.01 -7.13 -0.81
C SER A 1 -0.09 -7.68 -2.23
N ALA A 2 1.01 -7.64 -2.98
CA ALA A 2 1.16 -8.32 -4.27
C ALA A 2 1.36 -9.85 -4.13
N GLY A 3 1.45 -10.35 -2.89
CA GLY A 3 1.47 -11.77 -2.55
C GLY A 3 2.86 -12.37 -2.46
N THR A 4 2.99 -13.41 -1.64
CA THR A 4 4.28 -14.03 -1.26
C THR A 4 4.99 -14.76 -2.40
N LYS A 5 4.26 -15.16 -3.46
CA LYS A 5 4.85 -15.87 -4.62
C LYS A 5 5.78 -14.97 -5.42
N LEU A 6 5.45 -13.69 -5.55
CA LEU A 6 6.22 -12.73 -6.33
C LEU A 6 7.55 -12.43 -5.63
N SER A 7 7.52 -12.24 -4.31
CA SER A 7 8.71 -12.05 -3.48
C SER A 7 9.64 -13.26 -3.53
N LYS A 8 9.10 -14.48 -3.38
CA LYS A 8 9.89 -15.73 -3.51
C LYS A 8 10.54 -15.87 -4.88
N TYR A 9 9.85 -15.46 -5.95
CA TYR A 9 10.40 -15.50 -7.30
C TYR A 9 11.50 -14.45 -7.50
N ALA A 10 11.31 -13.23 -6.99
CA ALA A 10 12.34 -12.19 -6.99
C ALA A 10 13.60 -12.66 -6.24
N GLU A 11 13.46 -13.20 -5.03
CA GLU A 11 14.59 -13.75 -4.25
C GLU A 11 15.34 -14.85 -5.00
N LYS A 12 14.62 -15.72 -5.71
CA LYS A 12 15.25 -16.75 -6.55
C LYS A 12 16.13 -16.13 -7.63
N LEU A 13 15.61 -15.13 -8.36
CA LEU A 13 16.38 -14.44 -9.41
C LEU A 13 17.62 -13.74 -8.84
N TYR A 14 17.49 -13.14 -7.65
CA TYR A 14 18.61 -12.52 -6.95
C TYR A 14 19.71 -13.56 -6.61
N LYS A 15 19.33 -14.71 -6.03
CA LYS A 15 20.26 -15.80 -5.69
C LYS A 15 20.92 -16.43 -6.92
N GLU A 16 20.27 -16.40 -8.07
CA GLU A 16 20.81 -16.85 -9.36
C GLU A 16 21.70 -15.80 -10.06
N GLY A 17 21.88 -14.61 -9.47
CA GLY A 17 22.66 -13.51 -10.06
C GLY A 17 21.98 -12.84 -11.26
N LYS A 18 20.68 -13.09 -11.48
CA LYS A 18 19.86 -12.51 -12.56
C LYS A 18 19.31 -11.15 -12.14
N TYR A 19 20.21 -10.20 -11.89
CA TYR A 19 19.86 -8.92 -11.27
C TYR A 19 18.89 -8.08 -12.12
N LYS A 20 19.00 -8.12 -13.45
CA LYS A 20 18.10 -7.37 -14.33
C LYS A 20 16.65 -7.84 -14.19
N GLU A 21 16.44 -9.15 -14.29
CA GLU A 21 15.14 -9.78 -14.13
C GLU A 21 14.61 -9.59 -12.70
N TYR A 22 15.48 -9.71 -11.70
CA TYR A 22 15.16 -9.41 -10.31
C TYR A 22 14.57 -8.00 -10.15
N TYR A 23 15.27 -6.97 -10.65
CA TYR A 23 14.80 -5.58 -10.54
C TYR A 23 13.45 -5.37 -11.25
N LEU A 24 13.25 -5.97 -12.43
CA LEU A 24 11.99 -5.88 -13.16
C LEU A 24 10.84 -6.54 -12.39
N VAL A 25 11.06 -7.73 -11.83
CA VAL A 25 10.03 -8.44 -11.05
C VAL A 25 9.75 -7.71 -9.74
N HIS A 26 10.78 -7.28 -9.02
CA HIS A 26 10.63 -6.54 -7.77
C HIS A 26 9.85 -5.24 -7.99
N GLY A 27 10.24 -4.44 -8.99
CA GLY A 27 9.55 -3.20 -9.35
C GLY A 27 8.09 -3.44 -9.73
N LEU A 28 7.80 -4.46 -10.54
CA LEU A 28 6.42 -4.86 -10.84
C LEU A 28 5.62 -5.20 -9.57
N GLY A 29 6.25 -5.90 -8.61
CA GLY A 29 5.60 -6.25 -7.34
C GLY A 29 5.23 -5.03 -6.50
N VAL A 30 6.13 -4.04 -6.42
CA VAL A 30 5.86 -2.77 -5.73
C VAL A 30 4.71 -2.02 -6.39
N GLU A 31 4.74 -1.86 -7.71
CA GLU A 31 3.69 -1.17 -8.46
C GLU A 31 2.32 -1.87 -8.33
N LEU A 32 2.30 -3.21 -8.30
CA LEU A 32 1.07 -3.98 -8.06
C LEU A 32 0.51 -3.77 -6.65
N ALA A 33 1.37 -3.67 -5.64
CA ALA A 33 0.95 -3.41 -4.27
C ALA A 33 0.31 -2.02 -4.14
N GLU A 34 0.93 -0.99 -4.73
CA GLU A 34 0.40 0.37 -4.77
C GLU A 34 -0.89 0.49 -5.59
N ALA A 35 -0.94 -0.13 -6.77
CA ALA A 35 -2.14 -0.15 -7.59
C ALA A 35 -3.32 -0.79 -6.85
N LEU A 36 -3.08 -1.87 -6.11
CA LEU A 36 -4.11 -2.51 -5.30
C LEU A 36 -4.58 -1.59 -4.15
N ALA A 37 -3.66 -0.89 -3.49
CA ALA A 37 -4.01 0.06 -2.45
C ALA A 37 -4.90 1.19 -2.97
N GLU A 38 -4.60 1.73 -4.16
CA GLU A 38 -5.44 2.75 -4.80
C GLU A 38 -6.82 2.21 -5.19
N ILE A 39 -6.91 0.98 -5.71
CA ILE A 39 -8.20 0.33 -6.02
C ILE A 39 -9.04 0.17 -4.75
N VAL A 40 -8.45 -0.32 -3.66
CA VAL A 40 -9.14 -0.49 -2.38
C VAL A 40 -9.58 0.87 -1.83
N HIS A 41 -8.71 1.87 -1.84
CA HIS A 41 -9.04 3.21 -1.37
C HIS A 41 -10.19 3.82 -2.19
N LYS A 42 -10.16 3.68 -3.52
CA LYS A 42 -11.27 4.11 -4.39
C LYS A 42 -12.57 3.39 -4.05
N LYS A 43 -12.53 2.08 -3.86
CA LYS A 43 -13.70 1.30 -3.47
C LYS A 43 -14.31 1.83 -2.16
N VAL A 44 -13.50 2.10 -1.15
CA VAL A 44 -13.95 2.71 0.12
C VAL A 44 -14.62 4.07 -0.13
N ARG A 45 -14.04 4.95 -0.96
CA ARG A 45 -14.65 6.25 -1.28
C ARG A 45 -15.99 6.12 -2.01
N ILE A 46 -16.12 5.15 -2.92
CA ILE A 46 -17.38 4.85 -3.62
C ILE A 46 -18.44 4.37 -2.64
N GLU A 47 -18.09 3.41 -1.77
CA GLU A 47 -19.01 2.86 -0.76
C GLU A 47 -19.46 3.91 0.26
N LEU A 48 -18.59 4.87 0.60
CA LEU A 48 -18.92 6.02 1.44
C LEU A 48 -19.72 7.13 0.72
N GLY A 49 -19.90 7.04 -0.61
CA GLY A 49 -20.62 8.06 -1.40
C GLY A 49 -19.87 9.38 -1.55
N ILE A 50 -18.55 9.41 -1.30
CA ILE A 50 -17.71 10.62 -1.39
C ILE A 50 -16.92 10.72 -2.71
N ALA A 51 -16.95 9.67 -3.52
CA ALA A 51 -16.34 9.62 -4.85
C ALA A 51 -17.24 10.26 -5.94
N LYS A 52 -17.62 11.55 -5.78
CA LYS A 52 -18.62 12.21 -6.62
C LYS A 52 -18.22 12.36 -8.10
N ASP A 53 -16.93 12.50 -8.37
CA ASP A 53 -16.38 12.74 -9.71
C ASP A 53 -15.57 11.54 -10.26
N GLU A 54 -15.57 10.39 -9.57
CA GLU A 54 -14.85 9.19 -9.99
C GLU A 54 -15.83 8.15 -10.56
N GLY A 55 -15.64 7.76 -11.82
CA GLY A 55 -16.34 6.62 -12.40
C GLY A 55 -15.89 5.28 -11.80
N GLN A 56 -16.51 4.16 -12.20
CA GLN A 56 -16.12 2.82 -11.72
C GLN A 56 -14.88 2.26 -12.45
N SER A 57 -14.30 2.99 -13.40
CA SER A 57 -13.20 2.49 -14.23
C SER A 57 -11.85 2.66 -13.55
N LEU A 58 -10.92 1.73 -13.82
CA LEU A 58 -9.50 1.86 -13.44
C LEU A 58 -8.85 3.08 -14.11
N LYS A 59 -9.38 3.53 -15.27
CA LYS A 59 -8.87 4.73 -15.97
C LYS A 59 -9.08 6.02 -15.19
N ASP A 60 -10.03 6.03 -14.25
CA ASP A 60 -10.33 7.21 -13.44
C ASP A 60 -9.43 7.27 -12.19
N VAL A 61 -8.62 6.23 -11.93
CA VAL A 61 -7.60 6.23 -10.87
C VAL A 61 -6.44 7.11 -11.34
N ASN A 62 -6.50 8.39 -10.99
CA ASN A 62 -5.44 9.33 -11.32
C ASN A 62 -4.33 9.29 -10.26
N TRP A 63 -3.38 8.38 -10.44
CA TRP A 63 -2.22 8.20 -9.56
C TRP A 63 -1.32 9.44 -9.45
N GLN A 64 -1.36 10.35 -10.43
CA GLN A 64 -0.56 11.57 -10.44
C GLN A 64 -1.24 12.75 -9.73
N ILE A 65 -2.57 12.72 -9.60
CA ILE A 65 -3.36 13.84 -9.11
C ILE A 65 -4.32 13.31 -8.04
N LYS A 66 -3.91 13.42 -6.77
CA LYS A 66 -4.69 13.11 -5.56
C LYS A 66 -5.87 14.08 -5.36
N LYS A 67 -6.70 14.30 -6.38
CA LYS A 67 -7.92 15.12 -6.34
C LYS A 67 -9.13 14.25 -5.96
N TYR A 68 -9.02 13.54 -4.85
CA TYR A 68 -10.14 12.81 -4.25
C TYR A 68 -10.38 13.31 -2.83
N GLN A 69 -11.61 13.16 -2.33
CA GLN A 69 -11.93 13.51 -0.95
C GLN A 69 -11.30 12.48 0.01
N GLY A 70 -10.63 12.97 1.05
CA GLY A 70 -9.98 12.13 2.05
C GLY A 70 -8.50 11.84 1.76
N ALA A 71 -7.86 11.10 2.66
CA ALA A 71 -6.45 10.70 2.56
C ALA A 71 -6.24 9.28 3.10
N ARG A 72 -5.21 8.59 2.60
CA ARG A 72 -4.70 7.32 3.16
C ARG A 72 -3.33 7.56 3.76
N TYR A 73 -3.13 7.21 5.02
CA TYR A 73 -1.86 7.40 5.73
C TYR A 73 -1.26 6.04 6.08
N SER A 74 -0.05 5.81 5.62
CA SER A 74 0.72 4.60 5.93
C SER A 74 1.83 4.95 6.93
N PRO A 75 2.07 4.13 7.96
CA PRO A 75 3.24 4.26 8.81
C PRO A 75 4.55 4.30 8.02
N GLY A 76 5.52 5.08 8.48
CA GLY A 76 6.80 5.35 7.80
C GLY A 76 6.78 6.51 6.80
N TYR A 77 5.62 7.11 6.50
CA TYR A 77 5.52 8.31 5.68
C TYR A 77 5.58 9.60 6.51
N PRO A 78 5.83 10.79 5.91
CA PRO A 78 5.99 12.04 6.67
C PRO A 78 4.83 12.41 7.61
N ALA A 79 3.59 12.03 7.28
CA ALA A 79 2.41 12.26 8.11
C ALA A 79 2.29 11.30 9.30
N CYS A 80 2.98 10.15 9.26
CA CYS A 80 2.99 9.10 10.26
C CYS A 80 4.37 8.41 10.25
N PRO A 81 5.45 9.08 10.71
CA PRO A 81 6.82 8.59 10.50
C PRO A 81 7.15 7.36 11.34
N ASP A 82 6.42 7.15 12.42
CA ASP A 82 6.60 6.03 13.33
C ASP A 82 6.08 4.72 12.71
N LEU A 83 6.96 3.73 12.58
CA LEU A 83 6.63 2.40 12.06
C LEU A 83 5.93 1.51 13.08
N GLU A 84 6.05 1.80 14.38
CA GLU A 84 5.37 1.02 15.43
C GLU A 84 3.84 1.08 15.27
N LEU A 85 3.33 2.12 14.61
CA LEU A 85 1.93 2.26 14.23
C LEU A 85 1.40 1.15 13.31
N ASN A 86 2.28 0.32 12.72
CA ASN A 86 1.86 -0.88 12.00
C ASN A 86 1.29 -1.96 12.95
N GLU A 87 1.79 -2.06 14.18
CA GLU A 87 1.33 -3.08 15.14
C GLU A 87 -0.20 -3.05 15.37
N PRO A 88 -0.83 -1.92 15.74
CA PRO A 88 -2.28 -1.87 15.94
C PRO A 88 -3.07 -2.12 14.64
N ILE A 89 -2.51 -1.79 13.47
CA ILE A 89 -3.14 -2.10 12.18
C ILE A 89 -3.14 -3.61 11.94
N PHE A 90 -2.03 -4.29 12.26
CA PHE A 90 -1.88 -5.73 12.16
C PHE A 90 -2.81 -6.46 13.14
N GLU A 91 -2.90 -6.01 14.39
CA GLU A 91 -3.83 -6.58 15.38
C GLU A 91 -5.29 -6.53 14.90
N LEU A 92 -5.68 -5.44 14.22
CA LEU A 92 -7.03 -5.25 13.71
C LEU A 92 -7.32 -6.08 12.46
N LEU A 93 -6.40 -6.09 11.49
CA LEU A 93 -6.61 -6.69 10.17
C LEU A 93 -6.20 -8.16 10.08
N LYS A 94 -5.35 -8.63 11.01
CA LYS A 94 -4.78 -9.99 11.06
C LYS A 94 -4.21 -10.46 9.72
N PRO A 95 -3.33 -9.66 9.08
CA PRO A 95 -2.83 -9.97 7.74
C PRO A 95 -1.90 -11.21 7.73
N GLU A 96 -1.50 -11.73 8.90
CA GLU A 96 -0.76 -12.97 9.08
C GLU A 96 -1.49 -14.19 8.51
N GLU A 97 -2.82 -14.17 8.52
CA GLU A 97 -3.65 -15.21 7.88
C GLU A 97 -3.40 -15.31 6.36
N PHE A 98 -2.91 -14.23 5.75
CA PHE A 98 -2.53 -14.14 4.34
C PHE A 98 -1.01 -14.26 4.11
N GLY A 99 -0.24 -14.56 5.16
CA GLY A 99 1.21 -14.71 5.12
C GLY A 99 1.98 -13.39 5.03
N ILE A 100 1.39 -12.30 5.54
CA ILE A 100 2.05 -11.00 5.70
C ILE A 100 2.39 -10.82 7.19
N THR A 101 3.63 -10.47 7.50
CA THR A 101 4.16 -10.41 8.88
C THR A 101 4.89 -9.09 9.12
N LEU A 102 5.01 -8.69 10.39
CA LEU A 102 5.91 -7.61 10.80
C LEU A 102 7.28 -8.15 11.22
N SER A 103 8.35 -7.42 10.88
CA SER A 103 9.68 -7.64 11.45
C SER A 103 9.77 -7.13 12.89
N GLU A 104 10.88 -7.43 13.56
CA GLU A 104 11.24 -6.84 14.86
C GLU A 104 11.36 -5.30 14.82
N THR A 105 11.51 -4.72 13.63
CA THR A 105 11.58 -3.28 13.37
C THR A 105 10.27 -2.73 12.79
N TYR A 106 9.16 -3.47 12.91
CA TYR A 106 7.83 -3.10 12.43
C TYR A 106 7.74 -2.85 10.92
N GLN A 107 8.64 -3.47 10.14
CA GLN A 107 8.57 -3.44 8.67
C GLN A 107 7.67 -4.58 8.17
N ILE A 108 6.90 -4.28 7.13
CA ILE A 108 5.98 -5.25 6.53
C ILE A 108 6.73 -6.22 5.62
N HIS A 109 6.54 -7.51 5.83
CA HIS A 109 7.04 -8.58 4.98
C HIS A 109 5.88 -9.42 4.41
N PRO A 110 5.84 -9.68 3.09
CA PRO A 110 6.78 -9.21 2.07
C PRO A 110 6.69 -7.70 1.84
N GLU A 111 7.81 -7.08 1.48
CA GLU A 111 7.95 -5.63 1.23
C GLU A 111 7.01 -5.11 0.13
N GLN A 112 6.57 -5.99 -0.79
CA GLN A 112 5.55 -5.67 -1.79
C GLN A 112 4.14 -5.67 -1.17
N SER A 113 4.00 -4.98 -0.05
CA SER A 113 2.78 -4.84 0.73
C SER A 113 2.71 -3.43 1.31
N THR A 114 1.50 -2.94 1.51
CA THR A 114 1.22 -1.66 2.15
C THR A 114 -0.03 -1.84 2.98
N ASP A 115 -0.05 -1.15 4.11
CA ASP A 115 -1.23 -0.87 4.91
C ASP A 115 -1.46 0.65 4.97
N ALA A 116 -2.65 1.05 5.39
CA ALA A 116 -2.97 2.44 5.60
C ALA A 116 -4.21 2.62 6.46
N ILE A 117 -4.26 3.74 7.17
CA ILE A 117 -5.48 4.29 7.75
C ILE A 117 -6.12 5.19 6.71
N ILE A 118 -7.41 4.96 6.43
CA ILE A 118 -8.20 5.80 5.51
C ILE A 118 -9.00 6.82 6.33
N VAL A 119 -8.80 8.10 6.04
CA VAL A 119 -9.53 9.22 6.64
C VAL A 119 -10.40 9.87 5.56
N TYR A 120 -11.71 9.85 5.75
CA TYR A 120 -12.68 10.32 4.75
C TYR A 120 -12.98 11.83 4.80
N HIS A 121 -12.44 12.54 5.79
CA HIS A 121 -12.72 13.96 6.01
C HIS A 121 -12.30 14.81 4.80
N PRO A 122 -13.11 15.78 4.34
CA PRO A 122 -12.81 16.57 3.14
C PRO A 122 -11.55 17.43 3.25
N GLU A 123 -11.15 17.79 4.47
CA GLU A 123 -9.92 18.55 4.74
C GLU A 123 -8.71 17.65 5.06
N ALA A 124 -8.86 16.33 4.98
CA ALA A 124 -7.72 15.44 5.16
C ALA A 124 -6.73 15.65 4.01
N THR A 125 -5.50 16.01 4.36
CA THR A 125 -4.42 16.29 3.40
C THR A 125 -3.14 15.63 3.87
N TYR A 126 -2.21 15.38 2.95
CA TYR A 126 -0.89 14.92 3.32
C TYR A 126 -0.09 16.09 3.92
N PHE A 127 0.44 15.90 5.12
CA PHE A 127 1.29 16.84 5.82
C PHE A 127 2.58 16.14 6.28
N SER A 128 3.57 16.93 6.68
CA SER A 128 4.78 16.44 7.33
C SER A 128 4.75 16.86 8.79
N ILE A 129 5.09 15.95 9.69
CA ILE A 129 5.34 16.27 11.10
C ILE A 129 6.82 16.66 11.21
N GLU A 130 7.15 17.91 10.88
CA GLU A 130 8.42 18.53 11.29
C GLU A 130 8.26 19.26 12.63
#